data_AF-A0A347U8R3-F1
#
_entry.id   AF-A0A347U8R3-F1
#
_cell.length_a   1.000
_cell.length_b   1.000
_cell.length_c   1.000
_cell.angle_alpha   90.00
_cell.angle_beta   90.00
_cell.angle_gamma   90.00
#
_symmetry.space_group_name_H-M   'P 1'
#
loop_
_entity.id
_entity.type
_entity.pdbx_description
1 polymer ?
#
loop_
_entity_poly.entity_id
_entity_poly.type
_entity_poly.pdbx_seq_one_letter_code
_entity_poly.pdbx_strand_id
1 'polypeptide(L)'
;MKVEYAGPKPIIDEKGIFFKDGKEDKFVYLTFAIDILNSINHPYEEKKVYSNQINHKNLSSNEILDILLKFHPNLENTMNTEISSYLIHLDNEEKEIENRTTLSDIEKYAYISNLRLMKNYKIQRAKNKIFYFHCIQTIVELIIQHKIKKLEIPFNEKFWHILQTIEGELARHRISSKLKLTNENDNLKLHLFINIF
;
A
#
# COMPACT_ATOMS: atom_id res chain seq x y z
N MET A 1 7.08 11.72 -11.40
CA MET A 1 6.88 10.31 -10.94
C MET A 1 5.47 9.85 -11.31
N LYS A 2 5.22 8.55 -11.62
CA LYS A 2 3.87 8.05 -11.99
C LYS A 2 3.47 6.85 -11.14
N VAL A 3 2.22 6.83 -10.70
CA VAL A 3 1.57 5.70 -10.01
C VAL A 3 0.70 4.96 -11.02
N GLU A 4 0.94 3.68 -11.28
CA GLU A 4 0.12 2.92 -12.23
C GLU A 4 0.10 1.44 -11.87
N TYR A 5 -0.98 0.75 -12.23
CA TYR A 5 -1.10 -0.68 -12.02
C TYR A 5 -0.04 -1.43 -12.83
N ALA A 6 0.74 -2.30 -12.17
CA ALA A 6 1.72 -3.15 -12.84
C ALA A 6 1.19 -4.57 -13.07
N GLY A 7 0.54 -5.18 -12.07
CA GLY A 7 0.10 -6.59 -12.10
C GLY A 7 0.42 -7.33 -10.80
N PRO A 8 0.20 -8.65 -10.66
CA PRO A 8 0.49 -9.45 -9.44
C PRO A 8 1.98 -9.61 -9.09
N LYS A 9 2.32 -10.16 -7.91
CA LYS A 9 3.73 -10.34 -7.49
C LYS A 9 4.42 -11.37 -8.40
N PRO A 10 5.56 -11.04 -9.02
CA PRO A 10 6.27 -11.99 -9.86
C PRO A 10 7.10 -12.96 -9.01
N ILE A 11 7.24 -14.19 -9.49
CA ILE A 11 8.18 -15.22 -9.04
C ILE A 11 9.09 -15.46 -10.25
N ILE A 12 10.39 -15.26 -10.08
CA ILE A 12 11.35 -15.28 -11.17
C ILE A 12 12.45 -16.25 -10.80
N ASP A 13 12.76 -17.17 -11.72
CA ASP A 13 13.82 -18.16 -11.60
C ASP A 13 14.45 -18.47 -12.97
N GLU A 14 15.33 -19.47 -13.02
CA GLU A 14 15.98 -19.93 -14.26
C GLU A 14 15.01 -20.55 -15.27
N LYS A 15 13.81 -20.96 -14.83
CA LYS A 15 12.80 -21.63 -15.65
C LYS A 15 11.82 -20.65 -16.28
N GLY A 16 11.64 -19.48 -15.66
CA GLY A 16 10.80 -18.43 -16.24
C GLY A 16 10.30 -17.39 -15.24
N ILE A 17 9.20 -16.76 -15.63
CA ILE A 17 8.50 -15.75 -14.85
C ILE A 17 7.08 -16.24 -14.62
N PHE A 18 6.71 -16.33 -13.34
CA PHE A 18 5.39 -16.73 -12.88
C PHE A 18 4.79 -15.63 -12.01
N PHE A 19 3.50 -15.71 -11.72
CA PHE A 19 2.80 -14.74 -10.89
C PHE A 19 2.13 -15.43 -9.72
N LYS A 20 2.29 -14.85 -8.52
CA LYS A 20 1.72 -15.40 -7.30
C LYS A 20 0.26 -14.98 -7.14
N ASP A 21 -0.62 -15.97 -7.06
CA ASP A 21 -2.03 -15.77 -6.76
C ASP A 21 -2.23 -15.13 -5.38
N GLY A 22 -3.24 -14.26 -5.29
CA GLY A 22 -3.59 -13.53 -4.06
C GLY A 22 -2.56 -12.47 -3.63
N LYS A 23 -1.54 -12.17 -4.43
CA LYS A 23 -0.57 -11.08 -4.17
C LYS A 23 -0.71 -9.97 -5.20
N GLU A 24 -1.84 -9.29 -5.13
CA GLU A 24 -2.15 -8.14 -5.97
C GLU A 24 -1.14 -6.99 -5.82
N ASP A 25 -1.21 -6.07 -6.78
CA ASP A 25 -0.50 -4.80 -6.71
C ASP A 25 -1.09 -3.91 -5.61
N LYS A 26 -0.23 -3.18 -4.90
CA LYS A 26 -0.67 -2.18 -3.92
C LYS A 26 -1.40 -1.00 -4.55
N PHE A 27 -1.25 -0.80 -5.86
CA PHE A 27 -2.08 0.14 -6.62
C PHE A 27 -3.59 -0.10 -6.41
N VAL A 28 -4.03 -1.36 -6.38
CA VAL A 28 -5.46 -1.71 -6.22
C VAL A 28 -5.99 -1.26 -4.86
N TYR A 29 -5.15 -1.30 -3.81
CA TYR A 29 -5.55 -0.89 -2.46
C TYR A 29 -5.38 0.62 -2.25
N LEU A 30 -4.49 1.26 -3.00
CA LEU A 30 -4.19 2.68 -2.86
C LEU A 30 -5.41 3.56 -3.15
N THR A 31 -6.21 3.24 -4.16
CA THR A 31 -7.44 4.00 -4.47
C THR A 31 -8.44 3.96 -3.32
N PHE A 32 -8.69 2.78 -2.75
CA PHE A 32 -9.54 2.61 -1.57
C PHE A 32 -8.97 3.27 -0.31
N ALA A 33 -7.64 3.31 -0.16
CA ALA A 33 -7.01 4.01 0.95
C ALA A 33 -7.21 5.52 0.83
N ILE A 34 -7.15 6.07 -0.39
CA ILE A 34 -7.42 7.48 -0.66
C ILE A 34 -8.88 7.85 -0.37
N ASP A 35 -9.82 6.95 -0.63
CA ASP A 35 -11.22 7.15 -0.24
C ASP A 35 -11.35 7.33 1.28
N ILE A 36 -10.66 6.49 2.07
CA ILE A 36 -10.61 6.64 3.52
C ILE A 36 -9.97 7.97 3.89
N LEU A 37 -8.80 8.29 3.32
CA LEU A 37 -8.07 9.53 3.59
C LEU A 37 -8.95 10.77 3.34
N ASN A 38 -9.61 10.84 2.19
CA ASN A 38 -10.51 11.94 1.84
C ASN A 38 -11.72 11.99 2.77
N SER A 39 -12.25 10.84 3.19
CA SER A 39 -13.39 10.77 4.10
C SER A 39 -13.07 11.26 5.52
N ILE A 40 -11.81 11.23 5.95
CA ILE A 40 -11.42 11.68 7.29
C ILE A 40 -10.68 13.03 7.28
N ASN A 41 -10.31 13.55 6.11
CA ASN A 41 -9.62 14.83 5.97
C ASN A 41 -10.61 16.00 5.88
N HIS A 42 -11.20 16.37 7.02
CA HIS A 42 -12.05 17.54 7.15
C HIS A 42 -11.91 18.14 8.56
N PRO A 43 -12.39 19.37 8.81
CA PRO A 43 -12.42 19.93 10.15
C PRO A 43 -13.29 19.09 11.11
N TYR A 44 -12.84 18.96 12.37
CA TYR A 44 -13.56 18.22 13.41
C TYR A 44 -14.06 19.16 14.51
N GLU A 45 -15.29 18.93 14.95
CA GLU A 45 -15.95 19.54 16.10
C GLU A 45 -16.03 18.50 17.23
N GLU A 46 -15.92 18.96 18.48
CA GLU A 46 -15.98 18.06 19.63
C GLU A 46 -17.31 17.30 19.72
N LYS A 47 -17.24 16.00 20.04
CA LYS A 47 -18.38 15.10 20.30
C LYS A 47 -19.34 14.88 19.12
N LYS A 48 -18.95 15.25 17.90
CA LYS A 48 -19.75 15.04 16.69
C LYS A 48 -19.40 13.71 16.01
N VAL A 49 -20.42 13.01 15.54
CA VAL A 49 -20.25 11.83 14.68
C VAL A 49 -20.31 12.29 13.23
N TYR A 50 -19.31 11.90 12.45
CA TYR A 50 -19.24 12.20 11.02
C TYR A 50 -19.60 10.96 10.22
N SER A 51 -20.44 11.14 9.21
CA SER A 51 -20.79 10.11 8.24
C SER A 51 -20.57 10.67 6.85
N ASN A 52 -19.61 10.10 6.14
CA ASN A 52 -19.28 10.49 4.79
C ASN A 52 -19.57 9.32 3.85
N GLN A 53 -20.24 9.62 2.74
CA GLN A 53 -20.40 8.63 1.68
C GLN A 53 -19.05 8.45 0.98
N ILE A 54 -18.51 7.24 1.05
CA ILE A 54 -17.37 6.87 0.22
C ILE A 54 -17.89 6.64 -1.20
N ASN A 55 -17.84 7.69 -2.01
CA ASN A 55 -18.03 7.57 -3.45
C ASN A 55 -16.69 7.17 -4.07
N HIS A 56 -16.51 5.86 -4.32
CA HIS A 56 -15.33 5.36 -5.00
C HIS A 56 -15.22 6.01 -6.37
N LYS A 57 -14.32 6.99 -6.50
CA LYS A 57 -14.03 7.63 -7.77
C LYS A 57 -12.86 6.90 -8.41
N ASN A 58 -12.98 6.65 -9.71
CA ASN A 58 -11.85 6.20 -10.52
C ASN A 58 -10.85 7.37 -10.66
N LEU A 59 -10.03 7.58 -9.65
CA LEU A 59 -8.99 8.60 -9.65
C LEU A 59 -7.90 8.20 -10.64
N SER A 60 -7.47 9.17 -11.44
CA SER A 60 -6.28 9.04 -12.28
C SER A 60 -5.01 9.00 -11.44
N SER A 61 -3.94 8.46 -12.02
CA SER A 61 -2.59 8.44 -11.43
C SER A 61 -2.11 9.80 -10.92
N ASN A 62 -2.44 10.87 -11.64
CA ASN A 62 -2.03 12.23 -11.30
C ASN A 62 -2.84 12.76 -10.11
N GLU A 63 -4.16 12.53 -10.09
CA GLU A 63 -5.00 12.93 -8.96
C GLU A 63 -4.57 12.25 -7.65
N ILE A 64 -4.19 10.97 -7.73
CA ILE A 64 -3.64 10.24 -6.58
C ILE A 64 -2.37 10.91 -6.06
N LEU A 65 -1.45 11.26 -6.96
CA LEU A 65 -0.18 11.89 -6.61
C LEU A 65 -0.41 13.28 -5.99
N ASP A 66 -1.29 14.08 -6.59
CA ASP A 66 -1.62 15.43 -6.14
C ASP A 66 -2.25 15.42 -4.74
N ILE A 67 -3.08 14.41 -4.42
CA ILE A 67 -3.64 14.24 -3.07
C ILE A 67 -2.53 13.97 -2.07
N LEU A 68 -1.63 13.03 -2.36
CA LEU A 68 -0.57 12.66 -1.42
C LEU A 68 0.47 13.77 -1.22
N LEU A 69 0.81 14.53 -2.27
CA LEU A 69 1.73 15.65 -2.20
C LEU A 69 1.22 16.80 -1.32
N LYS A 70 -0.09 16.95 -1.14
CA LYS A 70 -0.66 17.94 -0.20
C LYS A 70 -0.30 17.65 1.25
N PHE A 71 -0.19 16.38 1.62
CA PHE A 71 0.18 15.96 2.97
C PHE A 71 1.69 15.84 3.15
N HIS A 72 2.39 15.44 2.09
CA HIS A 72 3.82 15.19 2.11
C HIS A 72 4.52 15.98 0.98
N PRO A 73 4.84 17.27 1.18
CA PRO A 73 5.51 18.09 0.15
C PRO A 73 6.87 17.52 -0.27
N ASN A 74 7.54 16.79 0.63
CA ASN A 74 8.83 16.15 0.38
C ASN A 74 8.70 14.70 -0.12
N LEU A 75 7.48 14.22 -0.42
CA LEU A 75 7.23 12.83 -0.82
C LEU A 75 8.09 12.42 -2.01
N GLU A 76 8.31 13.32 -2.97
CA GLU A 76 9.14 13.01 -4.14
C GLU A 76 10.59 12.69 -3.76
N ASN A 77 11.18 13.43 -2.81
CA ASN A 77 12.54 13.16 -2.32
C ASN A 77 12.60 11.83 -1.55
N THR A 78 11.62 11.57 -0.69
CA THR A 78 11.52 10.31 0.06
C THR A 78 11.38 9.12 -0.90
N MET A 79 10.48 9.23 -1.88
CA MET A 79 10.27 8.21 -2.92
C MET A 79 11.54 7.97 -3.73
N ASN A 80 12.25 9.01 -4.15
CA ASN A 80 13.49 8.86 -4.90
C ASN A 80 14.55 8.10 -4.09
N THR A 81 14.62 8.34 -2.78
CA THR A 81 15.54 7.64 -1.87
C THR A 81 15.16 6.16 -1.76
N GLU A 82 13.88 5.87 -1.50
CA GLU A 82 13.38 4.50 -1.37
C GLU A 82 13.51 3.70 -2.67
N ILE A 83 13.21 4.31 -3.83
CA ILE A 83 13.38 3.70 -5.15
C ILE A 83 14.86 3.44 -5.43
N SER A 84 15.76 4.36 -5.08
CA SER A 84 17.20 4.18 -5.27
C SER A 84 17.72 3.00 -4.44
N SER A 85 17.27 2.87 -3.19
CA SER A 85 17.58 1.70 -2.36
C SER A 85 17.06 0.40 -2.99
N TYR A 86 15.87 0.44 -3.58
CA TYR A 86 15.31 -0.72 -4.28
C TYR A 86 16.10 -1.10 -5.54
N LEU A 87 16.59 -0.12 -6.31
CA LEU A 87 17.44 -0.39 -7.47
C LEU A 87 18.74 -1.12 -7.07
N ILE A 88 19.37 -0.67 -5.97
CA ILE A 88 20.56 -1.34 -5.41
C ILE A 88 20.23 -2.79 -5.03
N HIS A 89 19.06 -3.03 -4.44
CA HIS A 89 18.62 -4.38 -4.11
C HIS A 89 18.46 -5.27 -5.36
N LEU A 90 17.91 -4.74 -6.46
CA LEU A 90 17.80 -5.48 -7.72
C LEU A 90 19.17 -5.81 -8.33
N ASP A 91 20.11 -4.86 -8.29
CA ASP A 91 21.46 -5.08 -8.81
C ASP A 91 22.23 -6.11 -7.95
N ASN A 92 21.98 -6.14 -6.63
CA ASN A 92 22.54 -7.16 -5.75
C ASN A 92 21.94 -8.55 -6.00
N GLU A 93 20.64 -8.64 -6.30
CA GLU A 93 19.97 -9.90 -6.68
C GLU A 93 20.62 -10.51 -7.92
N GLU A 94 20.92 -9.71 -8.96
CA GLU A 94 21.65 -10.20 -10.14
C GLU A 94 23.04 -10.76 -9.76
N LYS A 95 23.81 -10.04 -8.93
CA LYS A 95 25.13 -10.49 -8.45
C LYS A 95 25.06 -11.77 -7.63
N GLU A 96 24.03 -11.95 -6.81
CA GLU A 96 23.83 -13.18 -6.04
C GLU A 96 23.63 -14.39 -6.97
N ILE A 97 22.92 -14.22 -8.09
CA ILE A 97 22.73 -15.28 -9.08
C ILE A 97 24.03 -15.60 -9.83
N GLU A 98 24.83 -14.59 -10.20
CA GLU A 98 26.13 -14.79 -10.85
C GLU A 98 27.06 -15.67 -10.00
N ASN A 99 27.06 -15.45 -8.68
CA ASN A 99 27.92 -16.16 -7.74
C ASN A 99 27.37 -17.52 -7.28
N ARG A 100 26.18 -17.93 -7.72
CA ARG A 100 25.52 -19.15 -7.24
C ARG A 100 26.20 -20.40 -7.81
N THR A 101 26.71 -21.28 -6.94
CA THR A 101 27.43 -22.50 -7.37
C THR A 101 26.50 -23.65 -7.78
N THR A 102 25.21 -23.58 -7.42
CA THR A 102 24.23 -24.64 -7.70
C THR A 102 23.58 -24.53 -9.08
N LEU A 103 23.89 -23.48 -9.84
CA LEU A 103 23.34 -23.24 -11.18
C LEU A 103 24.46 -23.35 -12.22
N SER A 104 24.16 -23.99 -13.35
CA SER A 104 24.99 -23.96 -14.54
C SER A 104 25.02 -22.56 -15.16
N ASP A 105 26.01 -22.29 -16.01
CA ASP A 105 26.14 -20.99 -16.66
C ASP A 105 24.91 -20.62 -17.51
N ILE A 106 24.27 -21.61 -18.14
CA ILE A 106 23.06 -21.38 -18.93
C ILE A 106 21.84 -21.05 -18.05
N GLU A 107 21.73 -21.69 -16.88
CA GLU A 107 20.67 -21.39 -15.91
C GLU A 107 20.85 -20.01 -15.29
N LYS A 108 22.10 -19.63 -14.96
CA LYS A 108 22.42 -18.26 -14.50
C LYS A 108 22.04 -17.23 -15.55
N TYR A 109 22.41 -17.47 -16.79
CA TYR A 109 22.07 -16.58 -17.91
C TYR A 109 20.56 -16.43 -18.08
N ALA A 110 19.81 -17.54 -18.06
CA ALA A 110 18.35 -17.53 -18.16
C ALA A 110 17.72 -16.74 -17.00
N TYR A 111 18.15 -17.01 -15.76
CA TYR A 111 17.62 -16.34 -14.58
C TYR A 111 17.91 -14.83 -14.61
N ILE A 112 19.16 -14.41 -14.85
CA ILE A 112 19.52 -12.99 -14.92
C ILE A 112 18.73 -12.29 -16.04
N SER A 113 18.53 -12.95 -17.19
CA SER A 113 17.73 -12.43 -18.28
C SER A 113 16.26 -12.22 -17.87
N ASN A 114 15.68 -13.18 -17.16
CA ASN A 114 14.32 -13.07 -16.61
C ASN A 114 14.20 -11.94 -15.57
N LEU A 115 15.21 -11.75 -14.70
CA LEU A 115 15.27 -10.64 -13.74
C LEU A 115 15.30 -9.29 -14.45
N ARG A 116 16.15 -9.14 -15.47
CA ARG A 116 16.27 -7.92 -16.27
C ARG A 116 14.99 -7.61 -17.03
N LEU A 117 14.35 -8.61 -17.62
CA LEU A 117 13.06 -8.45 -18.30
C LEU A 117 11.99 -7.87 -17.36
N MET A 118 12.01 -8.26 -16.09
CA MET A 118 11.05 -7.82 -15.08
C MET A 118 11.49 -6.60 -14.27
N LYS A 119 12.62 -5.97 -14.58
CA LYS A 119 13.19 -4.85 -13.79
C LYS A 119 12.19 -3.69 -13.66
N ASN A 120 11.66 -3.19 -14.77
CA ASN A 120 10.69 -2.09 -14.78
C ASN A 120 9.39 -2.45 -14.05
N TYR A 121 8.91 -3.68 -14.23
CA TYR A 121 7.73 -4.20 -13.55
C TYR A 121 7.91 -4.22 -12.02
N LYS A 122 9.05 -4.74 -11.55
CA LYS A 122 9.40 -4.76 -10.12
C LYS A 122 9.50 -3.35 -9.55
N ILE A 123 10.13 -2.43 -10.28
CA ILE A 123 10.23 -1.01 -9.89
C ILE A 123 8.85 -0.38 -9.75
N GLN A 124 7.94 -0.58 -10.71
CA GLN A 124 6.61 0.01 -10.63
C GLN A 124 5.80 -0.55 -9.46
N ARG A 125 5.86 -1.87 -9.22
CA ARG A 125 5.25 -2.47 -8.02
C ARG A 125 5.84 -1.93 -6.72
N ALA A 126 7.16 -1.69 -6.67
CA ALA A 126 7.81 -1.09 -5.51
C ALA A 126 7.30 0.34 -5.29
N LYS A 127 7.23 1.17 -6.34
CA LYS A 127 6.64 2.52 -6.28
C LYS A 127 5.23 2.48 -5.69
N ASN A 128 4.34 1.65 -6.26
CA ASN A 128 2.96 1.53 -5.78
C ASN A 128 2.88 1.12 -4.30
N LYS A 129 3.77 0.21 -3.87
CA LYS A 129 3.87 -0.20 -2.47
C LYS A 129 4.27 0.96 -1.57
N ILE A 130 5.28 1.74 -1.97
CA ILE A 130 5.76 2.88 -1.19
C ILE A 130 4.63 3.92 -1.06
N PHE A 131 4.01 4.33 -2.17
CA PHE A 131 2.86 5.26 -2.14
C PHE A 131 1.72 4.78 -1.23
N TYR A 132 1.37 3.50 -1.30
CA TYR A 132 0.37 2.90 -0.42
C TYR A 132 0.72 3.08 1.05
N PHE A 133 1.98 2.81 1.46
CA PHE A 133 2.35 2.95 2.86
C PHE A 133 2.40 4.41 3.34
N HIS A 134 2.85 5.35 2.49
CA HIS A 134 2.77 6.78 2.82
C HIS A 134 1.31 7.23 3.01
N CYS A 135 0.39 6.76 2.17
CA CYS A 135 -1.05 7.04 2.33
C CYS A 135 -1.59 6.49 3.67
N ILE A 136 -1.21 5.25 4.04
CA ILE A 136 -1.60 4.66 5.32
C ILE A 136 -1.05 5.45 6.50
N GLN A 137 0.20 5.91 6.43
CA GLN A 137 0.81 6.76 7.45
C GLN A 137 0.04 8.07 7.61
N THR A 138 -0.30 8.75 6.52
CA THR A 138 -1.15 9.96 6.58
C THR A 138 -2.50 9.69 7.24
N ILE A 139 -3.15 8.57 6.91
CA ILE A 139 -4.43 8.19 7.54
C ILE A 139 -4.26 8.03 9.05
N VAL A 140 -3.18 7.36 9.49
CA VAL A 140 -2.88 7.18 10.92
C VAL A 140 -2.57 8.51 11.61
N GLU A 141 -1.80 9.39 10.98
CA GLU A 141 -1.52 10.73 11.49
C GLU A 141 -2.80 11.54 11.73
N LEU A 142 -3.74 11.53 10.76
CA LEU A 142 -5.04 12.19 10.92
C LEU A 142 -5.90 11.56 12.02
N ILE A 143 -5.92 10.22 12.12
CA ILE A 143 -6.60 9.50 13.21
C ILE A 143 -6.08 9.98 14.57
N ILE A 144 -4.77 10.10 14.72
CA ILE A 144 -4.12 10.53 15.96
C ILE A 144 -4.41 12.01 16.24
N GLN A 145 -4.19 12.87 15.24
CA GLN A 145 -4.37 14.32 15.34
C GLN A 145 -5.81 14.68 15.75
N HIS A 146 -6.80 14.02 15.13
CA HIS A 146 -8.21 14.29 15.39
C HIS A 146 -8.83 13.38 16.45
N LYS A 147 -8.02 12.53 17.10
CA LYS A 147 -8.44 11.59 18.14
C LYS A 147 -9.64 10.73 17.69
N ILE A 148 -9.62 10.25 16.45
CA ILE A 148 -10.69 9.42 15.88
C ILE A 148 -10.75 8.09 16.63
N LYS A 149 -11.88 7.81 17.29
CA LYS A 149 -12.05 6.61 18.13
C LYS A 149 -12.63 5.41 17.38
N LYS A 150 -13.29 5.64 16.24
CA LYS A 150 -13.97 4.60 15.48
C LYS A 150 -14.02 4.97 14.01
N LEU A 151 -13.63 4.03 13.15
CA LEU A 151 -13.99 4.04 11.74
C LEU A 151 -15.06 2.97 11.49
N GLU A 152 -16.09 3.33 10.74
CA GLU A 152 -17.16 2.42 10.33
C GLU A 152 -17.33 2.50 8.81
N ILE A 153 -17.14 1.37 8.13
CA ILE A 153 -17.12 1.29 6.67
C ILE A 153 -17.91 0.03 6.25
N PRO A 154 -18.70 0.05 5.15
CA PRO A 154 -19.30 -1.15 4.58
C PRO A 154 -18.25 -2.23 4.28
N PHE A 155 -18.62 -3.50 4.42
CA PHE A 155 -17.69 -4.59 4.13
C PHE A 155 -17.26 -4.59 2.66
N ASN A 156 -15.95 -4.58 2.48
CA ASN A 156 -15.27 -4.86 1.23
C ASN A 156 -13.91 -5.49 1.57
N GLU A 157 -13.48 -6.50 0.82
CA GLU A 157 -12.21 -7.19 1.07
C GLU A 157 -11.00 -6.23 1.04
N LYS A 158 -11.00 -5.24 0.14
CA LYS A 158 -9.96 -4.22 0.07
C LYS A 158 -9.96 -3.33 1.31
N PHE A 159 -11.12 -2.89 1.77
CA PHE A 159 -11.23 -2.13 3.03
C PHE A 159 -10.78 -2.96 4.24
N TRP A 160 -11.12 -4.25 4.30
CA TRP A 160 -10.62 -5.14 5.35
C TRP A 160 -9.10 -5.14 5.41
N HIS A 161 -8.42 -5.37 4.27
CA HIS A 161 -6.96 -5.36 4.21
C HIS A 161 -6.34 -4.01 4.54
N ILE A 162 -6.98 -2.91 4.14
CA ILE A 162 -6.52 -1.56 4.44
C ILE A 162 -6.64 -1.27 5.93
N LEU A 163 -7.78 -1.58 6.54
CA LEU A 163 -7.99 -1.42 7.99
C LEU A 163 -7.04 -2.30 8.81
N GLN A 164 -6.71 -3.51 8.36
CA GLN A 164 -5.65 -4.32 8.97
C GLN A 164 -4.27 -3.66 8.88
N THR A 165 -3.98 -2.98 7.75
CA THR A 165 -2.72 -2.26 7.59
C THR A 165 -2.68 -1.04 8.52
N ILE A 166 -3.79 -0.30 8.64
CA ILE A 166 -3.95 0.83 9.56
C ILE A 166 -3.80 0.35 11.01
N GLU A 167 -4.42 -0.77 11.40
CA GLU A 167 -4.26 -1.39 12.73
C GLU A 167 -2.78 -1.69 13.05
N GLY A 168 -2.05 -2.26 12.08
CA GLY A 168 -0.61 -2.50 12.20
C GLY A 168 0.23 -1.23 12.34
N GLU A 169 -0.12 -0.16 11.62
CA GLU A 169 0.59 1.12 11.69
C GLU A 169 0.26 1.89 12.98
N LEU A 170 -0.99 1.81 13.49
CA LEU A 170 -1.37 2.29 14.82
C LEU A 170 -0.58 1.58 15.93
N ALA A 171 -0.38 0.27 15.80
CA ALA A 171 0.40 -0.51 16.76
C ALA A 171 1.87 -0.04 16.83
N ARG A 172 2.46 0.40 15.72
CA ARG A 172 3.82 1.02 15.71
C ARG A 172 3.88 2.30 16.53
N HIS A 173 2.78 3.04 16.59
CA HIS A 173 2.60 4.22 17.43
C HIS A 173 2.17 3.87 18.86
N ARG A 174 2.18 2.59 19.25
CA ARG A 174 1.74 2.06 20.55
C ARG A 174 0.26 2.37 20.85
N ILE A 175 -0.56 2.53 19.81
CA ILE A 175 -2.00 2.74 19.94
C ILE A 175 -2.70 1.41 19.73
N SER A 176 -3.47 0.99 20.74
CA SER A 176 -4.28 -0.23 20.64
C SER A 176 -5.49 0.03 19.75
N SER A 177 -5.74 -0.88 18.82
CA SER A 177 -6.93 -0.87 17.99
C SER A 177 -7.46 -2.29 17.79
N LYS A 178 -8.73 -2.40 17.39
CA LYS A 178 -9.40 -3.67 17.16
C LYS A 178 -10.33 -3.57 15.97
N LEU A 179 -10.00 -4.29 14.91
CA LEU A 179 -10.88 -4.51 13.77
C LEU A 179 -11.94 -5.58 14.09
N LYS A 180 -13.21 -5.29 13.80
CA LYS A 180 -14.33 -6.22 13.91
C LYS A 180 -15.20 -6.19 12.66
N LEU A 181 -15.72 -7.36 12.29
CA LEU A 181 -16.81 -7.52 11.34
C LEU A 181 -18.12 -7.68 12.15
N THR A 182 -19.14 -6.91 11.80
CA THR A 182 -20.49 -7.02 12.38
C THR A 182 -21.51 -7.16 11.26
N ASN A 183 -22.66 -7.71 11.60
CA ASN A 183 -23.84 -7.71 10.74
C ASN A 183 -24.89 -6.80 11.38
N GLU A 184 -25.23 -5.71 10.72
CA GLU A 184 -26.22 -4.74 11.17
C GLU A 184 -27.27 -4.55 10.07
N ASN A 185 -28.53 -4.89 10.36
CA ASN A 185 -29.65 -4.78 9.40
C ASN A 185 -29.34 -5.47 8.05
N ASP A 186 -28.88 -6.72 8.11
CA ASP A 186 -28.45 -7.54 6.96
C ASP A 186 -27.30 -6.97 6.12
N ASN A 187 -26.59 -5.95 6.63
CA ASN A 187 -25.41 -5.39 6.00
C ASN A 187 -24.16 -5.70 6.83
N LEU A 188 -23.16 -6.28 6.17
CA LEU A 188 -21.84 -6.49 6.76
C LEU A 188 -21.09 -5.17 6.86
N LYS A 189 -20.58 -4.86 8.06
CA LYS A 189 -19.82 -3.65 8.34
C LYS A 189 -18.49 -3.96 9.02
N LEU A 190 -17.50 -3.14 8.70
CA LEU A 190 -16.19 -3.12 9.32
C LEU A 190 -16.12 -2.00 10.34
N HIS A 191 -15.71 -2.34 11.55
CA HIS A 191 -15.46 -1.39 12.61
C HIS A 191 -14.02 -1.50 13.07
N LEU A 192 -13.26 -0.43 12.88
CA LEU A 192 -11.96 -0.27 13.53
C LEU A 192 -12.15 0.60 14.76
N PHE A 193 -12.10 -0.02 15.95
CA PHE A 193 -12.11 0.69 17.23
C PHE A 193 -10.68 1.07 17.60
N ILE A 194 -10.48 2.32 18.02
CA ILE A 194 -9.15 2.90 18.25
C ILE A 194 -9.12 3.49 19.66
N ASN A 195 -8.20 3.00 20.48
CA ASN A 195 -8.04 3.44 21.86
C ASN A 195 -6.96 4.53 21.93
N ILE A 196 -7.37 5.76 21.67
CA ILE A 196 -6.53 6.95 21.82
C ILE A 196 -6.73 7.46 23.25
N PHE A 197 -5.63 7.49 24.00
CA PHE A 197 -5.51 7.83 25.43
C PHE A 197 -6.50 8.92 25.91
#